data_AF-A0A951D100-F1
#
_entry.id   AF-A0A951D100-F1
#
_cell.length_a   1.000
_cell.length_b   1.000
_cell.length_c   1.000
_cell.angle_alpha   90.00
_cell.angle_beta   90.00
_cell.angle_gamma   90.00
#
_symmetry.space_group_name_H-M   'P 1'
#
loop_
_entity.id
_entity.type
_entity.pdbx_description
1 polymer ?
#
loop_
_entity_poly.entity_id
_entity_poly.type
_entity_poly.pdbx_seq_one_letter_code
_entity_poly.pdbx_strand_id
1 'polypeptide(L)'
;EAGADGLVLFNRFLQPDIDPEQLAVLPRVNLSSPADARLARTWIAMLRGRVRASLAATSGVEVPSDVARYLLAGADVVMSTSALLRHGPSYAADLLDGLTAWISRKGFADLARVRGLLAVPAETDAAAYERAGYVTAMRAANAGDYSPW
;
A
#
# COMPACT_ATOMS: atom_id res chain seq x y z
N GLU A 1 -9.02 -25.13 -11.12
CA GLU A 1 -8.93 -23.88 -10.34
C GLU A 1 -8.02 -24.15 -9.13
N ALA A 2 -7.15 -23.22 -8.76
CA ALA A 2 -6.11 -23.46 -7.74
C ALA A 2 -6.59 -23.33 -6.28
N GLY A 3 -7.88 -23.04 -6.05
CA GLY A 3 -8.54 -23.08 -4.72
C GLY A 3 -8.26 -21.91 -3.78
N ALA A 4 -7.58 -20.85 -4.21
CA ALA A 4 -7.27 -19.70 -3.36
C ALA A 4 -8.41 -18.67 -3.34
N ASP A 5 -9.00 -18.42 -2.17
CA ASP A 5 -10.04 -17.40 -1.95
C ASP A 5 -9.47 -16.02 -1.57
N GLY A 6 -8.16 -15.93 -1.33
CA GLY A 6 -7.51 -14.69 -0.91
C GLY A 6 -6.03 -14.61 -1.27
N LEU A 7 -5.55 -13.38 -1.48
CA LEU A 7 -4.17 -13.04 -1.82
C LEU A 7 -3.65 -11.97 -0.85
N VAL A 8 -2.45 -12.16 -0.30
CA VAL A 8 -1.76 -11.17 0.54
C VAL A 8 -0.63 -10.52 -0.25
N LEU A 9 -0.67 -9.20 -0.42
CA LEU A 9 0.25 -8.46 -1.30
C LEU A 9 0.99 -7.37 -0.51
N PHE A 10 2.33 -7.35 -0.43
CA PHE A 10 3.27 -8.47 -0.64
C PHE A 10 4.01 -8.74 0.65
N ASN A 11 4.27 -10.02 0.93
CA ASN A 11 5.19 -10.37 2.00
C ASN A 11 6.58 -9.77 1.72
N ARG A 12 7.22 -9.23 2.76
CA ARG A 12 8.59 -8.73 2.67
C ARG A 12 9.54 -9.88 2.92
N PHE A 13 10.42 -10.16 1.96
CA PHE A 13 11.56 -11.02 2.19
C PHE A 13 12.46 -10.42 3.27
N LEU A 14 13.16 -11.27 4.02
CA LEU A 14 14.26 -10.82 4.87
C LEU A 14 15.33 -10.24 3.94
N GLN A 15 15.52 -8.93 4.02
CA GLN A 15 16.52 -8.20 3.23
C GLN A 15 17.73 -7.98 4.15
N PRO A 16 18.74 -8.86 4.11
CA PRO A 16 19.94 -8.64 4.90
C PRO A 16 20.67 -7.39 4.39
N ASP A 17 21.39 -6.74 5.30
CA ASP A 17 22.24 -5.61 4.96
C ASP A 17 23.66 -6.07 4.64
N ILE A 18 24.47 -5.19 4.06
CA ILE A 18 25.90 -5.46 3.80
C ILE A 18 26.72 -4.41 4.54
N ASP A 19 27.61 -4.86 5.42
CA ASP A 19 28.61 -4.02 6.06
C ASP A 19 29.87 -3.95 5.16
N PRO A 20 30.18 -2.80 4.54
CA PRO A 20 31.34 -2.67 3.66
C PRO A 20 32.66 -2.59 4.42
N GLU A 21 32.65 -2.22 5.72
CA GLU A 21 33.85 -2.13 6.54
C GLU A 21 34.21 -3.51 7.11
N GLN A 22 33.20 -4.27 7.53
CA GLN A 22 33.39 -5.64 8.04
C GLN A 22 33.37 -6.70 6.94
N LEU A 23 33.03 -6.33 5.70
CA LEU A 23 32.87 -7.24 4.55
C LEU A 23 31.91 -8.41 4.86
N ALA A 24 30.79 -8.11 5.54
CA ALA A 24 29.88 -9.11 6.08
C ALA A 24 28.41 -8.83 5.71
N VAL A 25 27.64 -9.91 5.56
CA VAL A 25 26.18 -9.84 5.42
C VAL A 25 25.56 -9.80 6.81
N LEU A 26 24.84 -8.72 7.12
CA LEU A 26 24.19 -8.52 8.41
C LEU A 26 22.71 -8.95 8.34
N PRO A 27 22.28 -9.99 9.04
CA PRO A 27 20.87 -10.35 9.10
C PRO A 27 20.12 -9.28 9.91
N ARG A 28 19.39 -8.41 9.22
CA ARG A 28 18.55 -7.38 9.86
C ARG A 28 17.08 -7.58 9.55
N VAL A 29 16.26 -7.51 10.59
CA VAL A 29 14.81 -7.42 10.46
C VAL A 29 14.42 -5.95 10.56
N ASN A 30 14.15 -5.35 9.41
CA ASN A 30 13.69 -3.96 9.35
C ASN A 30 12.16 -3.94 9.35
N LEU A 31 11.58 -3.19 10.30
CA LEU A 31 10.15 -2.89 10.31
C LEU A 31 9.79 -2.04 9.08
N SER A 32 8.64 -2.31 8.46
CA SER A 32 8.20 -1.57 7.28
C SER A 32 7.89 -0.10 7.62
N SER A 33 8.02 0.75 6.62
CA SER A 33 7.73 2.18 6.62
C SER A 33 6.60 2.48 5.62
N PRO A 34 5.92 3.63 5.69
CA PRO A 34 4.90 4.00 4.70
C PRO A 34 5.38 3.99 3.25
N ALA A 35 6.68 4.10 3.00
CA ALA A 35 7.26 4.01 1.65
C ALA A 35 7.15 2.60 1.05
N ASP A 36 7.20 1.56 1.89
CA ASP A 36 7.11 0.15 1.47
C ASP A 36 5.72 -0.21 0.91
N ALA A 37 4.70 0.61 1.17
CA ALA A 37 3.32 0.35 0.75
C ALA A 37 3.06 0.54 -0.75
N ARG A 38 3.95 1.24 -1.47
CA ARG A 38 3.69 1.66 -2.86
C ARG A 38 3.46 0.46 -3.78
N LEU A 39 4.34 -0.54 -3.73
CA LEU A 39 4.26 -1.72 -4.60
C LEU A 39 2.97 -2.51 -4.34
N ALA A 40 2.72 -2.88 -3.08
CA ALA A 40 1.51 -3.61 -2.69
C ALA A 40 0.24 -2.88 -3.11
N ARG A 41 0.17 -1.57 -2.87
CA ARG A 41 -1.00 -0.75 -3.19
C ARG A 41 -1.27 -0.67 -4.69
N THR A 42 -0.23 -0.52 -5.51
CA THR A 42 -0.35 -0.53 -6.97
C THR A 42 -0.94 -1.85 -7.47
N TRP A 43 -0.41 -2.98 -7.01
CA TRP A 43 -0.91 -4.29 -7.43
C TRP A 43 -2.33 -4.56 -6.95
N ILE A 44 -2.67 -4.15 -5.73
CA ILE A 44 -4.05 -4.23 -5.24
C ILE A 44 -5.00 -3.42 -6.14
N ALA A 45 -4.62 -2.20 -6.51
CA ALA A 45 -5.39 -1.35 -7.41
C ALA A 45 -5.58 -1.97 -8.80
N MET A 46 -4.57 -2.68 -9.31
CA MET A 46 -4.64 -3.34 -10.61
C MET A 46 -5.45 -4.64 -10.57
N LEU A 47 -5.39 -5.40 -9.47
CA LEU A 47 -6.03 -6.71 -9.37
C LEU A 47 -7.50 -6.63 -8.96
N ARG A 48 -7.92 -5.54 -8.30
CA ARG A 48 -9.31 -5.34 -7.89
C ARG A 48 -10.26 -5.45 -9.09
N GLY A 49 -11.24 -6.34 -8.99
CA GLY A 49 -12.21 -6.61 -10.06
C GLY A 49 -11.69 -7.50 -11.20
N ARG A 50 -10.40 -7.89 -11.18
CA ARG A 50 -9.78 -8.78 -12.18
C ARG A 50 -9.50 -10.19 -11.67
N VAL A 51 -9.50 -10.38 -10.35
CA VAL A 51 -9.34 -11.69 -9.70
C VAL A 51 -10.57 -12.03 -8.86
N ARG A 52 -10.95 -13.31 -8.86
CA ARG A 52 -11.98 -13.86 -7.97
C ARG A 52 -11.36 -14.29 -6.63
N ALA A 53 -10.72 -13.36 -5.94
CA ALA A 53 -10.10 -13.57 -4.64
C ALA A 53 -10.13 -12.27 -3.83
N SER A 54 -10.21 -12.39 -2.50
CA SER A 54 -10.05 -11.24 -1.60
C SER A 54 -8.61 -10.74 -1.60
N LEU A 55 -8.43 -9.42 -1.53
CA LEU A 55 -7.10 -8.80 -1.55
C LEU A 55 -6.75 -8.25 -0.16
N ALA A 56 -5.70 -8.78 0.45
CA ALA A 56 -5.17 -8.29 1.72
C ALA A 56 -3.89 -7.47 1.50
N ALA A 57 -3.89 -6.25 2.02
CA ALA A 57 -2.74 -5.36 2.05
C ALA A 57 -1.86 -5.65 3.27
N THR A 58 -0.55 -5.70 3.05
CA THR A 58 0.47 -5.70 4.11
C THR A 58 1.60 -4.75 3.75
N SER A 59 2.47 -4.46 4.73
CA SER A 59 3.58 -3.50 4.66
C SER A 59 3.16 -2.03 4.58
N GLY A 60 3.88 -1.17 5.32
CA GLY A 60 3.79 0.28 5.23
C GLY A 60 2.47 0.90 5.66
N VAL A 61 1.80 0.27 6.64
CA VAL A 61 0.66 0.85 7.35
C VAL A 61 1.20 1.36 8.67
N GLU A 62 1.27 2.68 8.84
CA GLU A 62 1.76 3.32 10.05
C GLU A 62 0.70 4.20 10.70
N VAL A 63 -0.11 4.89 9.90
CA VAL A 63 -1.11 5.84 10.38
C VAL A 63 -2.49 5.56 9.76
N PRO A 64 -3.59 6.11 10.30
CA PRO A 64 -4.94 5.86 9.77
C PRO A 64 -5.10 6.17 8.27
N SER A 65 -4.37 7.18 7.77
CA SER A 65 -4.38 7.54 6.35
C SER A 65 -3.80 6.45 5.44
N ASP A 66 -2.90 5.60 5.93
CA ASP A 66 -2.38 4.46 5.17
C ASP A 66 -3.44 3.38 5.00
N VAL A 67 -4.24 3.15 6.05
CA VAL A 67 -5.40 2.24 5.99
C VAL A 67 -6.38 2.72 4.93
N ALA A 68 -6.76 4.00 4.96
CA ALA A 68 -7.65 4.59 3.98
C ALA A 68 -7.11 4.46 2.54
N ARG A 69 -5.81 4.69 2.33
CA ARG A 69 -5.17 4.54 1.00
C ARG A 69 -5.25 3.12 0.46
N TYR A 70 -5.08 2.09 1.30
CA TYR A 70 -5.22 0.70 0.87
C TYR A 70 -6.66 0.30 0.57
N LEU A 71 -7.62 0.79 1.37
CA LEU A 71 -9.04 0.59 1.10
C LEU A 71 -9.43 1.23 -0.24
N LEU A 72 -9.04 2.48 -0.47
CA LEU A 72 -9.27 3.19 -1.74
C LEU A 72 -8.69 2.42 -2.94
N ALA A 73 -7.50 1.82 -2.79
CA ALA A 73 -6.90 0.99 -3.81
C ALA A 73 -7.68 -0.31 -4.07
N GLY A 74 -8.46 -0.81 -3.11
CA GLY A 74 -9.31 -2.00 -3.30
C GLY A 74 -9.00 -3.18 -2.40
N ALA A 75 -8.15 -2.99 -1.38
CA ALA A 75 -7.91 -4.01 -0.36
C ALA A 75 -9.19 -4.28 0.43
N ASP A 76 -9.47 -5.56 0.69
CA ASP A 76 -10.53 -5.99 1.61
C ASP A 76 -10.03 -6.02 3.06
N VAL A 77 -8.74 -6.31 3.26
CA VAL A 77 -8.07 -6.38 4.57
C VAL A 77 -6.81 -5.53 4.54
N VAL A 78 -6.49 -4.85 5.67
CA VAL A 78 -5.26 -4.07 5.84
C VAL A 78 -4.53 -4.53 7.09
N MET A 79 -3.27 -4.93 6.95
CA MET A 79 -2.42 -5.45 8.03
C MET A 79 -1.39 -4.40 8.47
N SER A 80 -1.20 -4.24 9.79
CA SER A 80 -0.39 -3.15 10.37
C SER A 80 0.66 -3.63 11.39
N THR A 81 1.37 -4.72 11.09
CA THR A 81 2.29 -5.34 12.05
C THR A 81 3.39 -4.39 12.54
N SER A 82 4.01 -3.61 11.65
CA SER A 82 5.12 -2.73 12.03
C SER A 82 4.68 -1.60 12.96
N ALA A 83 3.50 -1.01 12.74
CA ALA A 83 2.96 0.01 13.63
C ALA A 83 2.63 -0.58 15.02
N LEU A 84 2.01 -1.76 15.06
CA LEU A 84 1.69 -2.42 16.34
C LEU A 84 2.93 -2.84 17.13
N LEU A 85 4.01 -3.22 16.45
CA LEU A 85 5.30 -3.50 17.12
C LEU A 85 5.96 -2.22 17.65
N ARG A 86 5.76 -1.06 17.02
CA ARG A 86 6.31 0.23 17.46
C ARG A 86 5.51 0.85 18.61
N HIS A 87 4.18 0.83 18.50
CA HIS A 87 3.27 1.60 19.38
C HIS A 87 2.50 0.73 20.36
N GLY A 88 2.65 -0.59 20.27
CA GLY A 88 1.90 -1.58 21.05
C GLY A 88 0.55 -1.94 20.43
N PRO A 89 -0.08 -3.03 20.90
CA PRO A 89 -1.33 -3.55 20.33
C PRO A 89 -2.52 -2.60 20.47
N SER A 90 -2.54 -1.72 21.48
CA SER A 90 -3.59 -0.73 21.67
C SER A 90 -3.69 0.28 20.52
N TYR A 91 -2.60 0.49 19.78
CA TYR A 91 -2.56 1.38 18.62
C TYR A 91 -3.53 0.97 17.49
N ALA A 92 -4.00 -0.29 17.50
CA ALA A 92 -5.08 -0.71 16.62
C ALA A 92 -6.35 0.15 16.80
N ALA A 93 -6.65 0.60 18.02
CA ALA A 93 -7.79 1.49 18.29
C ALA A 93 -7.57 2.86 17.63
N ASP A 94 -6.38 3.44 17.76
CA ASP A 94 -6.04 4.74 17.14
C ASP A 94 -6.16 4.69 15.61
N LEU A 95 -5.74 3.57 15.00
CA LEU A 95 -5.91 3.33 13.56
C LEU A 95 -7.38 3.28 13.14
N LEU A 96 -8.22 2.59 13.92
CA LEU A 96 -9.66 2.46 13.66
C LEU A 96 -10.41 3.77 13.87
N ASP A 97 -10.12 4.49 14.95
CA ASP A 97 -10.74 5.78 15.26
C ASP A 97 -10.37 6.83 14.21
N GLY A 98 -9.10 6.87 13.82
CA GLY A 98 -8.64 7.77 12.77
C GLY A 98 -9.25 7.45 11.40
N LEU A 99 -9.44 6.17 11.07
CA LEU A 99 -10.12 5.76 9.85
C LEU A 99 -11.60 6.15 9.89
N THR A 100 -12.29 5.86 10.99
CA THR A 100 -13.71 6.22 11.19
C THR A 100 -13.92 7.72 11.07
N ALA A 101 -13.07 8.51 11.72
CA ALA A 101 -13.10 9.96 11.61
C ALA A 101 -12.85 10.42 10.16
N TRP A 102 -11.93 9.78 9.43
CA TRP A 102 -11.68 10.08 8.02
C TRP A 102 -12.88 9.76 7.11
N ILE A 103 -13.53 8.60 7.31
CA ILE A 103 -14.75 8.19 6.58
C ILE A 103 -15.86 9.22 6.78
N SER A 104 -16.14 9.59 8.04
CA SER A 104 -17.15 10.60 8.39
C SER A 104 -16.84 11.97 7.77
N ARG A 105 -15.57 12.43 7.87
CA ARG A 105 -15.15 13.71 7.26
C ARG A 105 -15.28 13.72 5.73
N LYS A 106 -15.15 12.57 5.07
CA LYS A 106 -15.32 12.43 3.63
C LYS A 106 -16.77 12.20 3.20
N GLY A 107 -17.70 12.05 4.14
CA GLY A 107 -19.12 11.87 3.86
C GLY A 107 -19.48 10.47 3.34
N PHE A 108 -18.63 9.46 3.56
CA PHE A 108 -18.96 8.09 3.20
C PHE A 108 -19.83 7.44 4.26
N ALA A 109 -20.91 6.78 3.84
CA ALA A 109 -21.83 6.08 4.74
C ALA A 109 -21.25 4.73 5.24
N ASP A 110 -20.40 4.08 4.45
CA ASP A 110 -19.83 2.78 4.77
C ASP A 110 -18.48 2.56 4.04
N LEU A 111 -17.76 1.50 4.43
CA LEU A 111 -16.51 1.10 3.79
C LEU A 111 -16.70 0.57 2.36
N ALA A 112 -17.89 0.05 2.00
CA ALA A 112 -18.14 -0.50 0.67
C ALA A 112 -18.07 0.59 -0.41
N ARG A 113 -18.45 1.84 -0.08
CA ARG A 113 -18.28 3.02 -0.95
C ARG A 113 -16.85 3.50 -1.10
N VAL A 114 -15.98 3.17 -0.15
CA VAL A 114 -14.55 3.53 -0.18
C VAL A 114 -13.74 2.50 -0.94
N ARG A 115 -14.09 1.22 -0.76
CA ARG A 115 -13.24 0.11 -1.22
C ARG A 115 -13.12 0.08 -2.74
N GLY A 116 -11.91 0.27 -3.25
CA GLY A 116 -11.61 0.21 -4.67
C GLY A 116 -12.05 1.44 -5.46
N LEU A 117 -12.42 2.55 -4.79
CA LEU A 117 -12.79 3.79 -5.46
C LEU A 117 -11.68 4.35 -6.37
N LEU A 118 -10.42 4.03 -6.08
CA LEU A 118 -9.24 4.39 -6.86
C LEU A 118 -8.54 3.17 -7.48
N ALA A 119 -9.25 2.04 -7.61
CA ALA A 119 -8.75 0.90 -8.36
C ALA A 119 -8.68 1.23 -9.87
N VAL A 120 -7.79 0.53 -10.58
CA VAL A 120 -7.70 0.65 -12.03
C VAL A 120 -8.97 0.02 -12.65
N PRO A 121 -9.73 0.74 -13.49
CA PRO A 121 -10.90 0.16 -14.16
C PRO A 121 -10.55 -1.14 -14.90
N ALA A 122 -11.47 -2.09 -14.92
CA ALA A 122 -11.21 -3.42 -15.46
C ALA A 122 -10.90 -3.37 -16.96
N GLU A 123 -11.48 -2.41 -17.68
CA GLU A 123 -11.38 -2.21 -19.12
C GLU A 123 -10.09 -1.48 -19.54
N THR A 124 -9.36 -0.89 -18.59
CA THR A 124 -8.14 -0.13 -18.87
C THR A 124 -6.94 -1.09 -19.01
N ASP A 125 -6.15 -0.93 -20.08
CA ASP A 125 -4.86 -1.61 -20.18
C ASP A 125 -3.95 -1.20 -19.00
N ALA A 126 -3.64 -2.17 -18.15
CA ALA A 126 -2.83 -2.00 -16.95
C ALA A 126 -1.42 -1.47 -17.27
N ALA A 127 -0.80 -1.96 -18.35
CA ALA A 127 0.55 -1.54 -18.74
C ALA A 127 0.54 -0.09 -19.27
N ALA A 128 -0.53 0.30 -19.97
CA ALA A 128 -0.73 1.68 -20.37
C ALA A 128 -0.98 2.61 -19.17
N TYR A 129 -1.73 2.14 -18.17
CA TYR A 129 -2.00 2.90 -16.94
C TYR A 129 -0.74 3.15 -16.11
N GLU A 130 0.08 2.12 -15.87
CA GLU A 130 1.36 2.26 -15.18
C GLU A 130 2.29 3.24 -15.91
N ARG A 131 2.38 3.13 -17.24
CA ARG A 131 3.20 4.01 -18.07
C ARG A 131 2.73 5.46 -18.03
N ALA A 132 1.42 5.69 -18.06
CA ALA A 132 0.85 7.03 -17.93
C ALA A 132 1.21 7.65 -16.57
N GLY A 133 1.15 6.86 -15.50
CA GLY A 133 1.59 7.27 -14.16
C GLY A 133 3.06 7.67 -14.13
N TYR A 134 3.95 6.84 -14.69
CA TYR A 134 5.38 7.12 -14.79
C TYR A 134 5.68 8.40 -15.58
N VAL A 135 5.09 8.55 -16.78
CA VAL A 135 5.29 9.74 -17.62
C VAL A 135 4.79 11.01 -16.92
N THR A 136 3.68 10.92 -16.20
CA THR A 136 3.14 12.06 -15.44
C THR A 136 4.08 12.45 -14.30
N ALA A 137 4.61 11.47 -13.55
CA ALA A 137 5.58 11.71 -12.48
C ALA A 137 6.88 12.34 -13.01
N MET A 138 7.40 11.85 -14.15
CA MET A 138 8.56 12.44 -14.81
C MET A 138 8.31 13.88 -15.28
N ARG A 139 7.15 14.14 -15.90
CA ARG A 139 6.78 15.50 -16.34
C ARG A 139 6.67 16.45 -15.15
N ALA A 140 6.10 16.00 -14.05
CA ALA A 140 6.03 16.78 -12.81
C ALA A 140 7.42 17.05 -12.22
N ALA A 141 8.31 16.05 -12.21
CA ALA A 141 9.70 16.21 -11.75
C ALA A 141 10.49 17.18 -12.63
N ASN A 142 10.25 17.17 -13.95
CA ASN A 142 10.86 18.13 -14.88
C ASN A 142 10.26 19.55 -14.77
N ALA A 143 9.07 19.69 -14.19
CA ALA A 143 8.38 20.97 -14.06
C ALA A 143 8.56 21.64 -12.69
N GLY A 144 9.05 20.91 -11.67
CA GLY A 144 9.32 21.45 -10.34
C GLY A 144 10.82 21.58 -10.08
N ASP A 145 11.32 22.82 -10.00
CA ASP A 145 12.61 23.33 -9.45
C ASP A 145 13.90 22.51 -9.57
N TYR A 146 13.95 21.43 -10.35
CA TYR A 146 15.20 20.91 -10.88
C TYR A 146 15.51 21.68 -12.16
N SER A 147 16.12 22.84 -11.97
CA SER A 147 16.81 23.60 -13.03
C SER A 147 17.67 22.63 -13.85
N PRO A 148 17.65 22.68 -15.19
CA PRO A 148 18.39 21.73 -16.02
C PRO A 148 19.88 21.85 -15.71
N TRP A 149 20.56 20.70 -15.64
CA TRP A 149 22.02 20.62 -15.69
C TRP A 149 22.55 21.31 -16.94
#